data_AF-A0A3E0PBK2-F1
#
_entry.id   AF-A0A3E0PBK2-F1
#
_cell.length_a   1.000
_cell.length_b   1.000
_cell.length_c   1.000
_cell.angle_alpha   90.00
_cell.angle_beta   90.00
_cell.angle_gamma   90.00
#
_symmetry.space_group_name_H-M   'P 1'
#
loop_
_entity.id
_entity.type
_entity.pdbx_description
1 polymer ?
#
loop_
_entity_poly.entity_id
_entity_poly.type
_entity_poly.pdbx_seq_one_letter_code
_entity_poly.pdbx_strand_id
1 'polypeptide(L)'
;MYIVPGMKLIPQPLNMACWYASTQMLIHWKMEQRQMSFANLIPPEHDAECAKLRDDNKGINNPQIVAMAKRIGLKAVPPLSPTAGAIEGWLKQYGPLWVNGRRHIVVMAGIMYLPIIGHQVLVYDPWPPTIGKIEWRDLGDWYFNGSSASTRDTSASVEAVFLYCPDDL
;
A
#
# COMPACT_ATOMS: atom_id res chain seq x y z
N MET A 1 0.41 -2.31 -20.34
CA MET A 1 0.36 -1.43 -19.16
C MET A 1 -1.01 -1.60 -18.52
N TYR A 2 -1.06 -1.63 -17.20
CA TYR A 2 -2.31 -1.60 -16.43
C TYR A 2 -2.21 -0.52 -15.35
N ILE A 3 -3.28 0.24 -15.15
CA ILE A 3 -3.43 1.23 -14.09
C ILE A 3 -4.79 0.97 -13.44
N VAL A 4 -4.81 0.90 -12.11
CA VAL A 4 -6.03 0.76 -11.33
C VAL A 4 -6.87 2.03 -11.52
N PRO A 5 -8.11 1.91 -12.05
CA PRO A 5 -8.94 3.07 -12.31
C PRO A 5 -9.38 3.76 -11.01
N GLY A 6 -9.50 5.09 -11.05
CA GLY A 6 -10.06 5.88 -9.95
C GLY A 6 -9.17 6.01 -8.71
N MET A 7 -7.90 5.61 -8.77
CA MET A 7 -6.97 5.75 -7.64
C MET A 7 -6.60 7.21 -7.39
N LYS A 8 -6.68 7.66 -6.13
CA LYS A 8 -6.40 9.04 -5.70
C LYS A 8 -5.31 9.07 -4.63
N LEU A 9 -4.37 10.02 -4.74
CA LEU A 9 -3.36 10.25 -3.73
C LEU A 9 -3.98 10.91 -2.49
N ILE A 10 -3.71 10.33 -1.31
CA ILE A 10 -3.93 10.98 -0.02
C ILE A 10 -2.56 11.19 0.62
N PRO A 11 -2.07 12.44 0.74
CA PRO A 11 -0.82 12.72 1.42
C PRO A 11 -0.89 12.39 2.91
N GLN A 12 0.24 11.99 3.49
CA GLN A 12 0.29 11.78 4.94
C GLN A 12 0.18 13.12 5.69
N PRO A 13 -0.53 13.18 6.82
CA PRO A 13 -0.64 14.41 7.59
C PRO A 13 0.61 14.71 8.44
N LEU A 14 1.37 13.68 8.81
CA LEU A 14 2.52 13.74 9.73
C LEU A 14 3.70 12.95 9.18
N ASN A 15 4.90 13.17 9.70
CA ASN A 15 6.15 12.58 9.17
C ASN A 15 6.18 11.04 9.17
N MET A 16 5.52 10.38 10.11
CA MET A 16 5.53 8.92 10.28
C MET A 16 4.14 8.30 10.07
N ALA A 17 3.29 8.95 9.27
CA ALA A 17 1.91 8.53 9.00
C ALA A 17 1.72 7.97 7.57
N CYS A 18 2.78 7.53 6.90
CA CYS A 18 2.71 6.93 5.57
C CYS A 18 1.80 5.69 5.52
N TRP A 19 1.84 4.87 6.56
CA TRP A 19 0.98 3.70 6.73
C TRP A 19 -0.51 4.07 6.82
N TYR A 20 -0.82 5.15 7.53
CA TYR A 20 -2.17 5.62 7.79
C TYR A 20 -2.78 6.15 6.49
N ALA A 21 -2.06 7.03 5.80
CA ALA A 21 -2.51 7.58 4.51
C ALA A 21 -2.62 6.51 3.42
N SER A 22 -1.68 5.56 3.37
CA SER A 22 -1.78 4.42 2.44
C SER A 22 -2.97 3.52 2.73
N THR A 23 -3.33 3.35 4.01
CA THR A 23 -4.53 2.62 4.41
C THR A 23 -5.80 3.35 3.99
N GLN A 24 -5.86 4.68 4.18
CA GLN A 24 -6.96 5.51 3.70
C GLN A 24 -7.12 5.37 2.18
N MET A 25 -6.03 5.46 1.43
CA MET A 25 -6.03 5.33 -0.02
C MET A 25 -6.72 4.04 -0.49
N LEU A 26 -6.39 2.89 0.10
CA LEU A 26 -7.01 1.61 -0.24
C LEU A 26 -8.52 1.57 0.07
N ILE A 27 -8.89 1.96 1.29
CA ILE A 27 -10.27 1.84 1.78
C ILE A 27 -11.18 2.82 1.06
N HIS A 28 -10.76 4.08 0.91
CA HIS A 28 -11.52 5.09 0.17
C HIS A 28 -11.68 4.71 -1.29
N TRP A 29 -10.62 4.22 -1.94
CA TRP A 29 -10.73 3.70 -3.30
C TRP A 29 -11.80 2.60 -3.38
N LYS A 30 -11.80 1.63 -2.47
CA LYS A 30 -12.76 0.52 -2.47
C LYS A 30 -14.20 1.03 -2.32
N MET A 31 -14.43 1.91 -1.35
CA MET A 31 -15.75 2.48 -1.07
C MET A 31 -16.25 3.35 -2.24
N GLU A 32 -15.37 4.14 -2.86
CA GLU A 32 -15.71 4.93 -4.05
C GLU A 32 -16.00 4.04 -5.26
N GLN A 33 -15.22 2.99 -5.52
CA GLN A 33 -15.51 2.08 -6.65
C GLN A 33 -16.85 1.37 -6.50
N ARG A 34 -17.26 1.07 -5.27
CA ARG A 34 -18.49 0.33 -4.97
C ARG A 34 -19.67 1.22 -4.61
N GLN A 35 -19.43 2.53 -4.46
CA GLN A 35 -20.41 3.54 -4.02
C GLN A 35 -21.13 3.12 -2.72
N MET A 36 -20.40 2.49 -1.80
CA MET A 36 -20.93 1.99 -0.52
C MET A 36 -19.84 1.85 0.55
N SER A 37 -20.27 1.81 1.80
CA SER A 37 -19.44 1.41 2.94
C SER A 37 -19.53 -0.09 3.20
N PHE A 38 -18.51 -0.66 3.84
CA PHE A 38 -18.47 -2.08 4.19
C PHE A 38 -18.33 -2.24 5.71
N ALA A 39 -19.15 -3.10 6.32
CA ALA A 39 -19.20 -3.26 7.77
C ALA A 39 -17.88 -3.77 8.37
N ASN A 40 -17.13 -4.53 7.58
CA ASN A 40 -15.85 -5.15 7.95
C ASN A 40 -14.63 -4.39 7.40
N LEU A 41 -14.82 -3.26 6.72
CA LEU A 41 -13.72 -2.40 6.27
C LEU A 41 -13.82 -1.06 6.99
N ILE A 42 -12.95 -0.85 7.97
CA ILE A 42 -12.99 0.33 8.84
C ILE A 42 -11.94 1.32 8.36
N PRO A 43 -12.33 2.50 7.83
CA PRO A 43 -11.37 3.56 7.52
C PRO A 43 -10.55 3.91 8.76
N PRO A 44 -9.22 4.13 8.65
CA PRO A 44 -8.36 4.29 9.82
C PRO A 44 -8.67 5.57 10.62
N GLU A 45 -9.34 6.56 10.04
CA GLU A 45 -9.90 7.73 10.76
C GLU A 45 -11.10 7.40 11.65
N HIS A 46 -11.70 6.25 11.48
CA HIS A 46 -12.81 5.74 12.28
C HIS A 46 -12.36 4.65 13.28
N ASP A 47 -11.08 4.29 13.27
CA ASP A 47 -10.48 3.38 14.26
C ASP A 47 -9.66 4.17 15.29
N ALA A 48 -10.06 4.11 16.56
CA ALA A 48 -9.46 4.90 17.63
C ALA A 48 -7.98 4.56 17.89
N GLU A 49 -7.57 3.31 17.68
CA GLU A 49 -6.16 2.93 17.84
C GLU A 49 -5.32 3.40 16.65
N CYS A 50 -5.84 3.35 15.42
CA CYS A 50 -5.18 3.96 14.27
C CYS A 50 -4.99 5.47 14.47
N ALA A 51 -6.01 6.18 14.96
CA ALA A 51 -5.89 7.60 15.28
C ALA A 51 -4.80 7.85 16.35
N LYS A 52 -4.78 7.05 17.42
CA LYS A 52 -3.75 7.15 18.46
C LYS A 52 -2.34 6.89 17.91
N LEU A 53 -2.14 5.81 17.14
CA LEU A 53 -0.84 5.47 16.55
C LEU A 53 -0.37 6.53 15.57
N ARG A 54 -1.29 7.14 14.82
CA ARG A 54 -0.99 8.26 13.92
C ARG A 54 -0.48 9.45 14.73
N ASP A 55 -1.20 9.82 15.79
CA ASP A 55 -0.90 11.00 16.61
C ASP A 55 0.40 10.84 17.41
N ASP A 56 0.78 9.61 17.76
CA ASP A 56 2.09 9.29 18.34
C ASP A 56 3.25 9.57 17.36
N ASN A 57 2.98 9.59 16.04
CA ASN A 57 3.92 9.95 14.98
C ASN A 57 5.26 9.20 15.03
N LYS A 58 5.23 7.90 15.40
CA LYS A 58 6.42 7.02 15.49
C LYS A 58 6.50 5.97 14.39
N GLY A 59 5.51 5.90 13.52
CA GLY A 59 5.37 4.83 12.53
C GLY A 59 4.84 3.55 13.16
N ILE A 60 4.79 2.48 12.37
CA ILE A 60 4.36 1.16 12.81
C ILE A 60 5.38 0.10 12.41
N ASN A 61 5.49 -0.96 13.22
CA ASN A 61 6.32 -2.13 12.95
C ASN A 61 5.48 -3.29 12.34
N ASN A 62 6.15 -4.35 11.88
CA ASN A 62 5.48 -5.50 11.24
C ASN A 62 4.37 -6.14 12.09
N PRO A 63 4.57 -6.44 13.40
CA PRO A 63 3.49 -6.93 14.25
C PRO A 63 2.28 -5.98 14.31
N GLN A 64 2.52 -4.67 14.39
CA GLN A 64 1.46 -3.66 14.37
C GLN A 64 0.75 -3.62 13.00
N ILE A 65 1.46 -3.79 11.89
CA ILE A 65 0.87 -3.87 10.54
C ILE A 65 -0.12 -5.03 10.46
N VAL A 66 0.27 -6.23 10.91
CA VAL A 66 -0.59 -7.42 10.87
C VAL A 66 -1.82 -7.25 11.77
N ALA A 67 -1.61 -6.78 13.00
CA ALA A 67 -2.70 -6.52 13.95
C ALA A 67 -3.67 -5.47 13.42
N MET A 68 -3.15 -4.37 12.87
CA MET A 68 -3.93 -3.32 12.21
C MET A 68 -4.73 -3.89 11.05
N ALA A 69 -4.07 -4.55 10.09
CA ALA A 69 -4.70 -5.09 8.89
C ALA A 69 -5.90 -5.98 9.23
N LYS A 70 -5.73 -6.90 10.18
CA LYS A 70 -6.81 -7.78 10.66
C LYS A 70 -7.96 -6.99 11.26
N ARG A 71 -7.68 -5.96 12.06
CA ARG A 71 -8.72 -5.14 12.71
C ARG A 71 -9.53 -4.34 11.70
N ILE A 72 -8.87 -3.72 10.74
CA ILE A 72 -9.53 -2.81 9.80
C ILE A 72 -10.09 -3.51 8.56
N GLY A 73 -9.88 -4.82 8.42
CA GLY A 73 -10.41 -5.63 7.33
C GLY A 73 -9.52 -5.79 6.10
N LEU A 74 -8.25 -5.38 6.16
CA LEU A 74 -7.30 -5.64 5.08
C LEU A 74 -6.80 -7.08 5.15
N LYS A 75 -6.51 -7.66 3.98
CA LYS A 75 -5.88 -8.98 3.85
C LYS A 75 -4.47 -8.85 3.33
N ALA A 76 -3.57 -9.68 3.87
CA ALA A 76 -2.22 -9.79 3.35
C ALA A 76 -2.19 -10.70 2.12
N VAL A 77 -1.41 -10.31 1.12
CA VAL A 77 -0.99 -11.26 0.09
C VAL A 77 0.09 -12.16 0.71
N PRO A 78 -0.02 -13.49 0.61
CA PRO A 78 0.99 -14.40 1.15
C PRO A 78 2.41 -14.03 0.70
N PRO A 79 3.43 -14.19 1.57
CA PRO A 79 4.81 -13.81 1.26
C PRO A 79 5.39 -14.69 0.17
N LEU A 80 5.22 -14.25 -1.07
CA LEU A 80 5.89 -14.75 -2.25
C LEU A 80 6.72 -13.60 -2.84
N SER A 81 7.86 -13.91 -3.47
CA SER A 81 8.53 -12.95 -4.34
C SER A 81 7.70 -12.83 -5.62
N PRO A 82 6.93 -11.76 -5.83
CA PRO A 82 6.03 -11.71 -6.97
C PRO A 82 6.78 -11.51 -8.27
N THR A 83 6.30 -12.12 -9.35
CA THR A 83 6.69 -11.71 -10.70
C THR A 83 5.91 -10.45 -11.10
N ALA A 84 6.36 -9.73 -12.13
CA ALA A 84 5.58 -8.62 -12.71
C ALA A 84 4.16 -9.08 -13.12
N GLY A 85 4.04 -10.27 -13.71
CA GLY A 85 2.75 -10.87 -14.05
C GLY A 85 1.84 -11.11 -12.83
N ALA A 86 2.42 -11.54 -11.70
CA ALA A 86 1.66 -11.70 -10.46
C ALA A 86 1.16 -10.34 -9.93
N ILE A 87 2.00 -9.31 -9.96
CA ILE A 87 1.61 -7.94 -9.58
C ILE A 87 0.48 -7.44 -10.47
N GLU A 88 0.57 -7.62 -11.79
CA GLU A 88 -0.51 -7.23 -12.70
C GLU A 88 -1.81 -7.96 -12.39
N GLY A 89 -1.74 -9.28 -12.13
CA GLY A 89 -2.88 -10.09 -11.73
C GLY A 89 -3.55 -9.56 -10.46
N TRP A 90 -2.75 -9.25 -9.43
CA TRP A 90 -3.25 -8.69 -8.18
C TRP A 90 -3.83 -7.29 -8.35
N LEU A 91 -3.21 -6.43 -9.15
CA LEU A 91 -3.75 -5.09 -9.43
C LEU A 91 -5.10 -5.16 -10.17
N LYS A 92 -5.28 -6.15 -11.04
CA LYS A 92 -6.55 -6.41 -11.74
C LYS A 92 -7.61 -7.02 -10.81
N GLN A 93 -7.20 -7.93 -9.94
CA GLN A 93 -8.10 -8.69 -9.09
C GLN A 93 -8.53 -7.90 -7.85
N TYR A 94 -7.58 -7.26 -7.17
CA TYR A 94 -7.79 -6.63 -5.86
C TYR A 94 -7.86 -5.10 -5.94
N GLY A 95 -7.32 -4.51 -7.00
CA GLY A 95 -7.12 -3.07 -7.11
C GLY A 95 -5.77 -2.62 -6.56
N PRO A 96 -5.66 -1.43 -5.95
CA PRO A 96 -4.39 -0.90 -5.47
C PRO A 96 -3.84 -1.76 -4.31
N LEU A 97 -2.52 -1.90 -4.27
CA LEU A 97 -1.81 -2.67 -3.26
C LEU A 97 -1.08 -1.73 -2.31
N TRP A 98 -1.30 -1.92 -1.02
CA TRP A 98 -0.48 -1.30 0.02
C TRP A 98 0.83 -2.06 0.10
N VAL A 99 1.98 -1.38 0.03
CA VAL A 99 3.30 -2.01 -0.09
C VAL A 99 4.14 -1.70 1.15
N ASN A 100 4.58 -2.75 1.84
CA ASN A 100 5.49 -2.63 2.96
C ASN A 100 6.94 -2.51 2.48
N GLY A 101 7.53 -1.33 2.68
CA GLY A 101 8.97 -1.13 2.52
C GLY A 101 9.71 -1.14 3.86
N ARG A 102 11.04 -1.12 3.81
CA ARG A 102 11.93 -1.15 5.00
C ARG A 102 11.61 -0.08 6.06
N ARG A 103 11.21 1.11 5.64
CA ARG A 103 10.92 2.28 6.50
C ARG A 103 9.78 3.13 6.00
N HIS A 104 9.23 2.82 4.82
CA HIS A 104 8.24 3.65 4.15
C HIS A 104 7.22 2.79 3.43
N ILE A 105 5.97 3.16 3.59
CA ILE A 105 4.82 2.45 3.06
C ILE A 105 4.16 3.32 2.00
N VAL A 106 3.84 2.71 0.87
CA VAL A 106 3.24 3.38 -0.29
C VAL A 106 2.09 2.55 -0.86
N VAL A 107 1.39 3.10 -1.85
CA VAL A 107 0.39 2.37 -2.62
C VAL A 107 0.86 2.16 -4.05
N MET A 108 0.85 0.92 -4.52
CA MET A 108 1.06 0.56 -5.91
C MET A 108 -0.28 0.45 -6.62
N ALA A 109 -0.44 1.14 -7.75
CA ALA A 109 -1.69 1.20 -8.49
C ALA A 109 -1.51 1.06 -10.00
N GLY A 110 -0.36 0.59 -10.46
CA GLY A 110 -0.15 0.33 -11.87
C GLY A 110 1.15 -0.40 -12.15
N ILE A 111 1.22 -0.98 -13.34
CA ILE A 111 2.38 -1.69 -13.85
C ILE A 111 2.53 -1.49 -15.35
N MET A 112 3.77 -1.31 -15.79
CA MET A 112 4.16 -1.12 -17.17
C MET A 112 5.31 -2.06 -17.51
N TYR A 113 5.19 -2.77 -18.64
CA TYR A 113 6.22 -3.66 -19.14
C TYR A 113 7.05 -2.92 -20.19
N LEU A 114 8.34 -2.73 -19.93
CA LEU A 114 9.24 -2.13 -20.90
C LEU A 114 10.32 -3.18 -21.25
N PRO A 115 10.26 -3.79 -22.45
CA PRO A 115 11.12 -4.93 -22.82
C PRO A 115 12.63 -4.69 -22.70
N ILE A 116 13.07 -3.43 -22.79
CA ILE A 116 14.49 -3.06 -22.83
C ILE A 116 14.99 -2.54 -21.48
N ILE A 117 14.13 -1.84 -20.72
CA ILE A 117 14.55 -1.09 -19.52
C ILE A 117 13.94 -1.62 -18.22
N GLY A 118 13.25 -2.75 -18.25
CA GLY A 118 12.65 -3.37 -17.06
C GLY A 118 11.17 -3.03 -16.87
N HIS A 119 10.58 -3.55 -15.80
CA HIS A 119 9.17 -3.27 -15.50
C HIS A 119 9.08 -2.05 -14.59
N GLN A 120 8.11 -1.17 -14.81
CA GLN A 120 7.85 -0.05 -13.93
C GLN A 120 6.52 -0.24 -13.20
N VAL A 121 6.39 0.35 -12.02
CA VAL A 121 5.17 0.37 -11.23
C VAL A 121 4.77 1.81 -10.91
N LEU A 122 3.47 2.08 -10.98
CA LEU A 122 2.92 3.39 -10.62
C LEU A 122 2.70 3.43 -9.11
N VAL A 123 3.42 4.31 -8.44
CA VAL A 123 3.42 4.45 -6.99
C VAL A 123 2.78 5.76 -6.58
N TYR A 124 1.80 5.65 -5.68
CA TYR A 124 1.17 6.72 -4.94
C TYR A 124 1.86 6.80 -3.59
N ASP A 125 2.83 7.70 -3.50
CA ASP A 125 3.64 7.91 -2.31
C ASP A 125 3.00 9.01 -1.44
N PRO A 126 2.60 8.72 -0.20
CA PRO A 126 2.00 9.73 0.67
C PRO A 126 3.00 10.79 1.15
N TRP A 127 4.31 10.59 0.95
CA TRP A 127 5.38 11.54 1.30
C TRP A 127 5.70 12.50 0.14
N PRO A 128 6.04 13.78 0.41
CA PRO A 128 6.14 14.45 1.72
C PRO A 128 4.79 14.73 2.39
N PRO A 129 4.75 14.98 3.71
CA PRO A 129 3.50 15.29 4.39
C PRO A 129 2.76 16.45 3.72
N THR A 130 1.44 16.33 3.62
CA THR A 130 0.52 17.29 2.96
C THR A 130 0.68 17.45 1.45
N ILE A 131 1.71 16.85 0.83
CA ILE A 131 2.00 16.99 -0.61
C ILE A 131 1.86 15.64 -1.32
N GLY A 132 2.55 14.61 -0.84
CA GLY A 132 2.67 13.31 -1.51
C GLY A 132 3.32 13.41 -2.90
N LYS A 133 3.37 12.28 -3.61
CA LYS A 133 3.87 12.19 -4.98
C LYS A 133 3.26 11.00 -5.70
N ILE A 134 3.00 11.16 -7.00
CA ILE A 134 2.67 10.06 -7.90
C ILE A 134 3.80 9.93 -8.92
N GLU A 135 4.38 8.74 -9.05
CA GLU A 135 5.47 8.51 -10.00
C GLU A 135 5.57 7.06 -10.45
N TRP A 136 6.18 6.86 -11.62
CA TRP A 136 6.61 5.53 -12.06
C TRP A 136 7.98 5.22 -11.44
N ARG A 137 8.11 4.06 -10.82
CA ARG A 137 9.37 3.55 -10.26
C ARG A 137 9.76 2.25 -10.96
N ASP A 138 11.06 2.05 -11.17
CA ASP A 138 11.57 0.78 -11.70
C ASP A 138 11.34 -0.34 -10.68
N LEU A 139 10.65 -1.41 -11.06
CA LEU A 139 10.30 -2.51 -10.16
C LEU A 139 11.54 -3.28 -9.68
N GLY A 140 12.54 -3.47 -10.55
CA GLY A 140 13.79 -4.13 -10.23
C GLY A 140 14.55 -3.39 -9.14
N ASP A 141 14.85 -2.13 -9.42
CA ASP A 141 15.67 -1.27 -8.60
C ASP A 141 14.92 -0.76 -7.37
N TRP A 142 13.66 -0.36 -7.50
CA TRP A 142 12.92 0.16 -6.35
C TRP A 142 12.57 -0.96 -5.37
N TYR A 143 12.00 -2.06 -5.87
CA TYR A 143 11.37 -3.05 -5.00
C TYR A 143 12.28 -4.23 -4.66
N PHE A 144 13.03 -4.78 -5.63
CA PHE A 144 13.84 -5.98 -5.40
C PHE A 144 15.26 -5.69 -4.92
N ASN A 145 15.94 -4.73 -5.54
CA ASN A 145 17.40 -4.55 -5.40
C ASN A 145 17.79 -3.22 -4.73
N GLY A 146 16.82 -2.39 -4.38
CA GLY A 146 17.07 -1.02 -3.94
C GLY A 146 17.63 -0.87 -2.53
N SER A 147 17.97 0.37 -2.21
CA SER A 147 18.33 0.82 -0.86
C SER A 147 17.35 1.85 -0.30
N SER A 148 16.28 2.15 -1.03
CA SER A 148 15.30 3.16 -0.64
C SER A 148 14.49 2.74 0.59
N ALA A 149 13.94 3.72 1.30
CA ALA A 149 13.08 3.45 2.46
C ALA A 149 11.84 2.61 2.09
N SER A 150 11.37 2.67 0.85
CA SER A 150 10.20 1.91 0.35
C SER A 150 10.58 0.63 -0.40
N THR A 151 11.87 0.28 -0.46
CA THR A 151 12.31 -1.02 -0.98
C THR A 151 11.81 -2.14 -0.09
N ARG A 152 11.55 -3.32 -0.67
CA ARG A 152 11.07 -4.50 0.04
C ARG A 152 11.89 -4.76 1.31
N ASP A 153 11.18 -4.91 2.42
CA ASP A 153 11.75 -5.46 3.64
C ASP A 153 11.88 -6.98 3.47
N THR A 154 13.11 -7.48 3.58
CA THR A 154 13.46 -8.90 3.46
C THR A 154 13.83 -9.52 4.80
N SER A 155 13.61 -8.80 5.91
CA SER A 155 13.86 -9.33 7.25
C SER A 155 12.86 -10.45 7.59
N ALA A 156 13.31 -11.40 8.40
CA ALA A 156 12.49 -12.57 8.78
C ALA A 156 11.22 -12.20 9.58
N SER A 157 11.09 -10.95 10.02
CA SER A 157 9.92 -10.44 10.75
C SER A 157 8.83 -9.89 9.83
N VAL A 158 9.04 -9.87 8.51
CA VAL A 158 8.05 -9.37 7.55
C VAL A 158 7.04 -10.45 7.24
N GLU A 159 5.90 -10.38 7.91
CA GLU A 159 4.79 -11.32 7.71
C GLU A 159 3.83 -10.86 6.59
N ALA A 160 3.82 -9.56 6.27
CA ALA A 160 2.99 -8.98 5.21
C ALA A 160 3.79 -7.98 4.37
N VAL A 161 3.91 -8.29 3.07
CA VAL A 161 4.61 -7.42 2.11
C VAL A 161 3.62 -6.57 1.31
N PHE A 162 2.45 -7.14 1.01
CA PHE A 162 1.34 -6.43 0.38
C PHE A 162 0.06 -6.60 1.19
N LEU A 163 -0.73 -5.54 1.30
CA LEU A 163 -2.11 -5.60 1.78
C LEU A 163 -3.09 -5.14 0.70
N TYR A 164 -4.32 -5.64 0.75
CA TYR A 164 -5.40 -5.26 -0.16
C TYR A 164 -6.77 -5.27 0.54
N CYS A 165 -7.75 -4.57 -0.06
CA CYS A 165 -9.15 -4.62 0.37
C CYS A 165 -9.87 -5.82 -0.27
N PRO A 166 -10.43 -6.75 0.51
CA PRO A 166 -11.13 -7.92 -0.04
C PRO A 166 -12.39 -7.55 -0.84
N ASP A 167 -12.83 -8.43 -1.74
CA ASP A 167 -14.14 -8.35 -2.40
C ASP A 167 -15.22 -9.13 -1.64
N ASP A 168 -14.83 -10.13 -0.86
CA ASP A 168 -15.70 -10.93 -0.01
C ASP A 168 -15.97 -10.18 1.30
N LEU A 169 -16.85 -9.17 1.21
CA LEU A 169 -17.33 -8.40 2.36
C LEU A 169 -18.84 -8.58 2.52
#